data_AF-A0A094L245-F1
#
_entry.id   AF-A0A094L245-F1
#
_cell.length_a   1.000
_cell.length_b   1.000
_cell.length_c   1.000
_cell.angle_alpha   90.00
_cell.angle_beta   90.00
_cell.angle_gamma   90.00
#
_symmetry.space_group_name_H-M   'P 1'
#
loop_
_entity.id
_entity.type
_entity.pdbx_description
1 polymer ?
#
loop_
_entity_poly.entity_id
_entity_poly.type
_entity_poly.pdbx_seq_one_letter_code
_entity_poly.pdbx_strand_id
1 'polypeptide(L)'
;SGRHYWEVEVNGRFWAVGVARESVQRKGRVLFKPNAEIWGLQKYDELCVALTTPSNTLVPLLNGEIGVYLDYEVGHVSFYAVGSRQRIFTFSVASFSGEKVFPYF
;
A
#
# COMPACT_ATOMS: atom_id res chain seq x y z
N SER A 1 -5.04 -11.54 -11.40
CA SER A 1 -6.12 -12.38 -10.87
C SER A 1 -5.60 -13.22 -9.73
N GLY A 2 -6.50 -13.71 -8.88
CA GLY A 2 -6.22 -14.48 -7.70
C GLY A 2 -5.91 -13.62 -6.48
N ARG A 3 -5.74 -14.31 -5.36
CA ARG A 3 -5.37 -13.75 -4.06
C ARG A 3 -3.88 -13.97 -3.84
N HIS A 4 -3.17 -12.93 -3.45
CA HIS A 4 -1.72 -12.92 -3.30
C HIS A 4 -1.33 -12.34 -1.95
N TYR A 5 -0.26 -12.86 -1.37
CA TYR A 5 0.28 -12.41 -0.10
C TYR A 5 1.80 -12.39 -0.15
N TRP A 6 2.40 -11.34 0.42
CA TRP A 6 3.84 -11.25 0.67
C TRP A 6 4.12 -10.38 1.89
N GLU A 7 5.29 -10.59 2.49
CA GLU A 7 5.75 -9.87 3.67
C GLU A 7 6.93 -8.98 3.30
N VAL A 8 7.03 -7.83 3.97
CA VAL A 8 8.02 -6.79 3.68
C VAL A 8 8.54 -6.23 4.99
N GLU A 9 9.85 -6.34 5.19
CA GLU A 9 10.53 -5.67 6.29
C GLU A 9 10.67 -4.17 5.98
N VAL A 10 10.00 -3.32 6.75
CA VAL A 10 10.04 -1.87 6.61
C VAL A 10 10.68 -1.21 7.83
N ASN A 11 11.88 -0.67 7.64
CA ASN A 11 12.68 -0.05 8.69
C ASN A 11 13.18 1.34 8.29
N GLY A 12 13.40 2.20 9.30
CA GLY A 12 14.01 3.52 9.11
C GLY A 12 13.02 4.67 8.98
N ARG A 13 13.51 5.81 8.48
CA ARG A 13 12.74 7.07 8.41
C ARG A 13 11.80 7.17 7.21
N PHE A 14 12.10 6.51 6.11
CA PHE A 14 11.34 6.59 4.87
C PHE A 14 11.17 5.20 4.27
N TRP A 15 9.92 4.80 4.03
CA TRP A 15 9.59 3.59 3.28
C TRP A 15 8.22 3.74 2.62
N ALA A 16 7.98 2.92 1.60
CA ALA A 16 6.68 2.71 0.99
C ALA A 16 6.42 1.20 0.86
N VAL A 17 5.15 0.79 0.93
CA VAL A 17 4.76 -0.60 0.67
C VAL A 17 3.33 -0.66 0.12
N GLY A 18 3.09 -1.48 -0.89
CA GLY A 18 1.73 -1.74 -1.37
C GLY A 18 1.65 -2.30 -2.79
N VAL A 19 0.65 -1.84 -3.53
CA VAL A 19 0.30 -2.30 -4.87
C VAL A 19 0.14 -1.11 -5.80
N ALA A 20 0.65 -1.20 -7.03
CA ALA A 20 0.42 -0.20 -8.07
C ALA A 20 0.09 -0.83 -9.44
N ARG A 21 -0.61 -0.09 -10.31
CA ARG A 21 -0.96 -0.52 -11.67
C ARG A 21 0.27 -0.62 -12.58
N GLU A 22 0.16 -1.40 -13.65
CA GLU A 22 1.18 -1.46 -14.71
C GLU A 22 1.45 -0.06 -15.30
N SER A 23 0.37 0.70 -15.55
CA SER A 23 0.34 2.05 -16.13
C SER A 23 0.88 3.19 -15.26
N VAL A 24 1.04 2.99 -13.94
CA VAL A 24 1.41 4.09 -13.02
C VAL A 24 2.68 4.80 -13.47
N GLN A 25 2.72 6.14 -13.37
CA GLN A 25 3.91 6.91 -13.75
C GLN A 25 5.07 6.66 -12.78
N ARG A 26 5.97 5.73 -13.13
CA ARG A 26 7.17 5.37 -12.33
C ARG A 26 8.33 6.37 -12.43
N LYS A 27 8.31 7.28 -13.40
CA LYS A 27 9.37 8.28 -13.64
C LYS A 27 8.94 9.66 -13.18
N GLY A 28 9.69 10.23 -12.24
CA GLY A 28 9.45 11.55 -11.68
C GLY A 28 9.44 11.51 -10.15
N ARG A 29 9.09 12.64 -9.52
CA ARG A 29 8.94 12.72 -8.07
C ARG A 29 7.59 12.11 -7.69
N VAL A 30 7.57 10.83 -7.34
CA VAL A 30 6.40 10.19 -6.72
C VAL A 30 6.22 10.84 -5.34
N LEU A 31 5.31 11.81 -5.27
CA LEU A 31 5.03 12.57 -4.07
C LEU A 31 4.18 11.73 -3.10
N PHE A 32 4.19 12.10 -1.82
CA PHE A 32 3.24 11.65 -0.77
C PHE A 32 1.81 12.17 -1.04
N LYS A 33 1.36 12.13 -2.29
CA LYS A 33 0.05 12.58 -2.72
C LYS A 33 -0.86 11.37 -2.95
N PRO A 34 -2.17 11.51 -2.70
CA PRO A 34 -3.16 10.57 -3.17
C PRO A 34 -2.96 10.22 -4.64
N ASN A 35 -2.95 8.92 -4.95
CA ASN A 35 -2.88 8.44 -6.33
C ASN A 35 -3.88 7.29 -6.49
N ALA A 36 -4.85 7.44 -7.41
CA ALA A 36 -5.84 6.41 -7.72
C ALA A 36 -5.25 5.14 -8.38
N GLU A 37 -3.94 5.14 -8.66
CA GLU A 37 -3.19 4.04 -9.26
C GLU A 37 -2.26 3.30 -8.29
N ILE A 38 -2.19 3.76 -7.01
CA ILE A 38 -1.35 3.18 -5.96
C ILE A 38 -2.19 2.95 -4.70
N TRP A 39 -2.27 1.71 -4.25
CA TRP A 39 -2.86 1.31 -2.97
C TRP A 39 -1.72 0.90 -2.04
N GLY A 40 -1.21 1.87 -1.27
CA GLY A 40 -0.02 1.69 -0.46
C GLY A 40 -0.02 2.49 0.84
N LEU A 41 0.83 2.04 1.75
CA LEU A 41 1.24 2.77 2.93
C LEU A 41 2.59 3.45 2.67
N GLN A 42 2.83 4.60 3.28
CA GLN A 42 4.12 5.29 3.28
C GLN A 42 4.44 5.84 4.67
N LYS A 43 5.73 5.85 5.04
CA LYS A 43 6.26 6.52 6.23
C LYS A 43 7.15 7.69 5.85
N TYR A 44 6.96 8.82 6.52
CA TYR A 44 7.86 9.97 6.49
C TYR A 44 8.18 10.38 7.92
N ASP A 45 9.39 10.05 8.37
CA ASP A 45 9.86 10.26 9.75
C ASP A 45 8.86 9.63 10.75
N GLU A 46 8.21 10.42 11.61
CA GLU A 46 7.23 9.97 12.61
C GLU A 46 5.77 9.93 12.10
N LEU A 47 5.55 10.12 10.80
CA LEU A 47 4.24 10.08 10.16
C LEU A 47 4.07 8.83 9.28
N CYS A 48 2.96 8.11 9.44
CA CYS A 48 2.58 7.02 8.53
C CYS A 48 1.17 7.25 7.95
N VAL A 49 1.01 6.99 6.65
CA VAL A 49 -0.22 7.25 5.90
C VAL A 49 -0.58 6.16 4.91
N ALA A 50 -1.88 5.96 4.68
CA ALA A 50 -2.42 5.29 3.51
C ALA A 50 -2.71 6.32 2.40
N LEU A 51 -2.36 6.00 1.15
CA LEU A 51 -2.51 6.87 -0.04
C LEU A 51 -3.95 6.96 -0.57
N THR A 52 -4.90 7.32 0.29
CA THR A 52 -6.32 7.50 -0.06
C THR A 52 -6.58 8.82 -0.80
N THR A 53 -7.57 8.83 -1.69
CA THR A 53 -8.07 10.03 -2.41
C THR A 53 -9.39 10.49 -1.76
N PRO A 54 -9.65 11.81 -1.59
CA PRO A 54 -8.88 12.98 -2.04
C PRO A 54 -7.74 13.41 -1.13
N SER A 55 -7.57 12.78 0.03
CA SER A 55 -6.51 13.07 1.00
C SER A 55 -6.04 11.80 1.70
N ASN A 56 -4.73 11.72 1.97
CA ASN A 56 -4.14 10.57 2.67
C ASN A 56 -4.81 10.34 4.03
N THR A 57 -4.95 9.08 4.42
CA THR A 57 -5.50 8.68 5.73
C THR A 57 -4.36 8.38 6.68
N LEU A 58 -4.39 8.94 7.89
CA LEU A 58 -3.43 8.60 8.94
C LEU A 58 -3.60 7.13 9.36
N VAL A 59 -2.49 6.41 9.48
CA VAL A 59 -2.43 5.05 10.05
C VAL A 59 -1.45 5.04 11.23
N PRO A 60 -1.46 4.01 12.10
CA PRO A 60 -0.48 3.89 13.17
C PRO A 60 0.97 3.98 12.66
N LEU A 61 1.87 4.50 13.49
CA LEU A 61 3.30 4.48 13.18
C LEU A 61 3.81 3.04 13.20
N LEU A 62 4.52 2.64 12.14
CA LEU A 62 4.92 1.25 11.90
C LEU A 62 6.40 1.15 11.56
N ASN A 63 7.04 0.13 12.14
CA ASN A 63 8.37 -0.37 11.81
C ASN A 63 8.36 -1.90 11.97
N GLY A 64 9.26 -2.61 11.29
CA GLY A 64 9.28 -4.07 11.26
C GLY A 64 8.50 -4.63 10.08
N GLU A 65 7.87 -5.79 10.23
CA GLU A 65 7.32 -6.55 9.10
C GLU A 65 5.83 -6.25 8.82
N ILE A 66 5.54 -5.88 7.57
CA ILE A 66 4.19 -5.65 7.05
C ILE A 66 3.82 -6.73 6.03
N GLY A 67 2.72 -7.43 6.29
CA GLY A 67 2.09 -8.34 5.35
C GLY A 67 1.13 -7.58 4.44
N VAL A 68 1.28 -7.74 3.12
CA VAL A 68 0.39 -7.17 2.10
C VAL A 68 -0.46 -8.29 1.52
N TYR A 69 -1.77 -8.13 1.59
CA TYR A 69 -2.74 -9.06 1.03
C TYR A 69 -3.54 -8.39 -0.10
N LEU A 70 -3.44 -8.95 -1.29
CA LEU A 70 -4.19 -8.54 -2.48
C LEU A 70 -5.27 -9.59 -2.78
N ASP A 71 -6.52 -9.16 -2.92
CA ASP A 71 -7.59 -9.95 -3.53
C ASP A 71 -8.02 -9.21 -4.81
N TYR A 72 -7.55 -9.71 -5.95
CA TYR A 72 -7.67 -9.00 -7.23
C TYR A 72 -9.13 -8.93 -7.70
N GLU A 73 -9.89 -10.02 -7.52
CA GLU A 73 -11.25 -10.15 -8.01
C GLU A 73 -12.25 -9.23 -7.30
N VAL A 74 -12.07 -8.98 -5.99
CA VAL A 74 -12.95 -8.10 -5.20
C VAL A 74 -12.41 -6.68 -5.01
N GLY A 75 -11.23 -6.38 -5.56
CA GLY A 75 -10.62 -5.05 -5.44
C GLY A 75 -10.18 -4.73 -4.00
N HIS A 76 -9.60 -5.68 -3.27
CA HIS A 76 -9.11 -5.43 -1.91
C HIS A 76 -7.58 -5.45 -1.84
N VAL A 77 -7.00 -4.43 -1.19
CA VAL A 77 -5.59 -4.41 -0.77
C VAL A 77 -5.55 -4.13 0.73
N SER A 78 -5.08 -5.10 1.52
CA SER A 78 -5.06 -5.03 2.99
C SER A 78 -3.64 -5.17 3.54
N PHE A 79 -3.36 -4.43 4.61
CA PHE A 79 -2.06 -4.36 5.26
C PHE A 79 -2.18 -4.86 6.69
N TYR A 80 -1.22 -5.68 7.12
CA TYR A 80 -1.17 -6.29 8.44
C TYR A 80 0.20 -6.09 9.07
N ALA A 81 0.25 -5.76 10.36
CA ALA A 81 1.50 -5.84 11.13
C ALA A 81 1.71 -7.32 11.50
N VAL A 82 2.72 -7.98 10.93
CA VAL A 82 2.84 -9.45 11.01
C VAL A 82 3.02 -9.92 12.45
N GLY A 83 3.90 -9.25 13.21
CA GLY A 83 4.19 -9.60 14.60
C GLY A 83 2.98 -9.52 15.55
N SER A 84 2.09 -8.53 15.38
CA SER A 84 0.87 -8.40 16.19
C SER A 84 -0.36 -9.07 15.57
N ARG A 85 -0.27 -9.48 14.30
CA ARG A 85 -1.37 -10.00 13.46
C ARG A 85 -2.56 -9.03 13.33
N GLN A 86 -2.34 -7.75 13.60
CA GLN A 86 -3.38 -6.73 13.52
C GLN A 86 -3.44 -6.13 12.11
N ARG A 87 -4.66 -5.93 11.61
CA ARG A 87 -4.91 -5.21 10.37
C ARG A 87 -4.66 -3.72 10.58
N ILE A 88 -3.76 -3.15 9.77
CA ILE A 88 -3.42 -1.73 9.74
C ILE A 88 -4.47 -0.96 8.95
N PHE A 89 -4.72 -1.38 7.71
CA PHE A 89 -5.57 -0.67 6.76
C PHE A 89 -6.09 -1.61 5.66
N THR A 90 -7.24 -1.27 5.07
CA THR A 90 -7.75 -1.91 3.85
C THR A 90 -8.21 -0.84 2.89
N PHE A 91 -7.68 -0.87 1.66
CA PHE A 91 -8.33 -0.26 0.51
C PHE A 91 -9.39 -1.23 -0.01
N SER A 92 -10.65 -0.81 0.03
CA SER A 92 -11.78 -1.52 -0.57
C SER A 92 -12.17 -0.89 -1.89
N VAL A 93 -12.72 -1.68 -2.82
CA VAL A 93 -13.14 -1.23 -4.16
C VAL A 93 -11.99 -0.59 -4.96
N ALA A 94 -10.78 -1.16 -4.81
CA ALA A 94 -9.63 -0.84 -5.66
C ALA A 94 -9.95 -1.23 -7.11
N SER A 95 -10.26 -0.25 -7.95
CA SER A 95 -10.41 -0.47 -9.39
C SER A 95 -9.02 -0.70 -10.01
N PHE A 96 -8.71 -1.95 -10.31
CA PHE A 96 -7.51 -2.31 -11.07
C PHE A 96 -7.67 -2.11 -12.59
N SER A 97 -8.86 -1.72 -13.07
CA SER A 97 -9.17 -1.48 -14.50
C SER A 97 -8.88 -2.67 -15.44
N GLY A 98 -8.75 -3.89 -14.91
CA GLY A 98 -8.33 -5.07 -15.67
C GLY A 98 -6.83 -5.14 -15.95
N GLU A 99 -6.04 -4.20 -15.44
CA GLU A 99 -4.60 -4.12 -15.66
C GLU A 99 -3.80 -5.06 -14.75
N LYS A 100 -2.57 -5.40 -15.16
CA LYS A 100 -1.65 -6.02 -14.21
C LYS A 100 -1.35 -5.04 -13.08
N VAL A 101 -1.16 -5.58 -11.89
CA VAL A 101 -0.68 -4.85 -10.73
C VAL A 101 0.64 -5.46 -10.26
N PHE A 102 1.49 -4.62 -9.69
CA PHE A 102 2.81 -4.98 -9.20
C PHE A 102 2.97 -4.53 -7.75
N PRO A 103 3.79 -5.23 -6.95
CA PRO A 103 4.23 -4.71 -5.66
C PRO A 103 4.89 -3.33 -5.81
N TYR A 104 4.64 -2.46 -4.85
CA TYR A 104 5.14 -1.09 -4.77
C TYR A 104 5.99 -0.94 -3.51
N PHE A 105 7.21 -0.40 -3.67
CA PHE A 105 8.25 -0.19 -2.66
C PHE A 105 8.99 1.13 -2.96
#